data_AF-A0A7S4D3T5-F1
#
_entry.id   AF-A0A7S4D3T5-F1
#
_cell.length_a   1.000
_cell.length_b   1.000
_cell.length_c   1.000
_cell.angle_alpha   90.00
_cell.angle_beta   90.00
_cell.angle_gamma   90.00
#
_symmetry.space_group_name_H-M   'P 1'
#
loop_
_entity.id
_entity.type
_entity.pdbx_description
1 polymer ?
#
loop_
_entity_poly.entity_id
_entity_poly.type
_entity_poly.pdbx_seq_one_letter_code
_entity_poly.pdbx_strand_id
1 'polypeptide(L)'
;FLTYASNDAAASPSGPAPGIGAFGAAATPGAAGLRAHPASPPPPPSNTQPSSKDQEVQVDVQKLITHARSILKKGLGMTQYAVKFYEKALKALEAVEPEFEQQSTAQESNALRYSFACCYSGLANCAIVEGDMPTCAQHVAKLREQYQDVLSPETEPAQTIAMHAMLSAVGLDRLPQEKRIDQLREVLRGNPKDPPTRARLALLLFAEARLEDCLTECIKIARVHPEWQAGAGMKCVDAVLDYLGQDHILAIRTRQLLESLSQAPDP
;
A
#
# COMPACT_ATOMS: atom_id res chain seq x y z
N PHE A 1 -19.41 -15.07 -0.45
CA PHE A 1 -19.21 -14.62 -1.85
C PHE A 1 -17.95 -13.75 -1.97
N LEU A 2 -16.77 -14.34 -1.75
CA LEU A 2 -15.48 -13.75 -2.10
C LEU A 2 -14.63 -14.87 -2.70
N THR A 3 -14.38 -14.80 -4.01
CA THR A 3 -13.48 -15.74 -4.68
C THR A 3 -12.05 -15.29 -4.42
N TYR A 4 -11.35 -15.99 -3.53
CA TYR A 4 -9.94 -15.77 -3.24
C TYR A 4 -9.09 -16.56 -4.25
N ALA A 5 -8.47 -15.87 -5.21
CA ALA A 5 -7.37 -16.44 -5.98
C ALA A 5 -6.07 -16.05 -5.28
N SER A 6 -5.55 -16.98 -4.49
CA SER A 6 -4.19 -16.94 -4.00
C SER A 6 -3.26 -17.10 -5.20
N ASN A 7 -2.36 -16.15 -5.43
CA ASN A 7 -1.21 -16.36 -6.32
C ASN A 7 -0.03 -15.57 -5.77
N ASP A 8 0.70 -16.21 -4.87
CA ASP A 8 2.14 -15.99 -4.73
C ASP A 8 2.85 -16.76 -5.84
N ALA A 9 3.69 -16.07 -6.61
CA ALA A 9 4.88 -16.67 -7.20
C ALA A 9 5.85 -15.56 -7.61
N ALA A 10 6.99 -15.55 -6.94
CA ALA A 10 8.21 -14.88 -7.36
C ALA A 10 8.59 -15.28 -8.79
N ALA A 11 8.98 -14.30 -9.62
CA ALA A 11 9.82 -14.53 -10.77
C ALA A 11 10.54 -13.23 -11.17
N SER A 12 11.85 -13.19 -10.91
CA SER A 12 12.79 -12.32 -11.62
C SER A 12 12.70 -12.54 -13.14
N PRO A 13 13.09 -11.56 -13.95
CA PRO A 13 13.97 -11.94 -15.06
C PRO A 13 15.09 -10.93 -15.35
N SER A 14 16.31 -11.47 -15.44
CA SER A 14 17.40 -11.01 -16.30
C SER A 14 17.01 -11.22 -17.78
N GLY A 15 17.35 -10.28 -18.67
CA GLY A 15 17.04 -10.29 -20.12
C GLY A 15 17.88 -11.28 -20.96
N PRO A 16 18.12 -11.07 -22.28
CA PRO A 16 17.49 -10.16 -23.26
C PRO A 16 16.89 -10.88 -24.51
N ALA A 17 16.40 -10.08 -25.47
CA ALA A 17 15.64 -10.37 -26.70
C ALA A 17 16.17 -11.45 -27.68
N PRO A 18 15.27 -11.98 -28.54
CA PRO A 18 15.25 -11.61 -29.99
C PRO A 18 13.78 -11.39 -30.45
N GLY A 19 13.38 -10.93 -31.63
CA GLY A 19 13.92 -10.88 -32.98
C GLY A 19 12.71 -10.69 -33.91
N ILE A 20 12.88 -9.90 -34.97
CA ILE A 20 11.84 -9.38 -35.88
C ILE A 20 11.37 -10.44 -36.89
N GLY A 21 10.09 -10.41 -37.26
CA GLY A 21 9.52 -11.01 -38.50
C GLY A 21 8.12 -11.58 -38.25
N ALA A 22 7.12 -11.52 -39.14
CA ALA A 22 6.95 -10.91 -40.44
C ALA A 22 5.43 -10.84 -40.72
N PHE A 23 5.02 -9.90 -41.57
CA PHE A 23 3.66 -9.73 -42.10
C PHE A 23 3.23 -10.92 -42.98
N GLY A 24 1.93 -11.24 -42.99
CA GLY A 24 1.31 -12.14 -43.96
C GLY A 24 -0.23 -12.05 -43.92
N ALA A 25 -0.82 -11.59 -45.03
CA ALA A 25 -2.24 -11.30 -45.23
C ALA A 25 -2.99 -12.42 -45.99
N ALA A 26 -4.34 -12.47 -45.84
CA ALA A 26 -5.40 -12.85 -46.81
C ALA A 26 -6.70 -13.22 -46.03
N ALA A 27 -7.86 -12.55 -46.18
CA ALA A 27 -8.87 -12.60 -47.26
C ALA A 27 -9.31 -14.06 -47.59
N THR A 28 -10.58 -14.53 -47.64
CA THR A 28 -11.94 -13.94 -47.80
C THR A 28 -13.00 -15.07 -47.58
N PRO A 29 -14.33 -14.83 -47.64
CA PRO A 29 -15.39 -15.67 -47.05
C PRO A 29 -16.13 -16.62 -48.03
N GLY A 30 -16.95 -17.53 -47.50
CA GLY A 30 -17.87 -18.38 -48.26
C GLY A 30 -19.15 -18.72 -47.48
N ALA A 31 -20.30 -18.56 -48.14
CA ALA A 31 -21.65 -18.56 -47.59
C ALA A 31 -22.45 -19.86 -47.89
N ALA A 32 -23.70 -19.88 -47.40
CA ALA A 32 -24.82 -20.80 -47.67
C ALA A 32 -24.76 -22.17 -46.97
N GLY A 33 -25.78 -22.67 -46.27
CA GLY A 33 -27.21 -22.39 -46.25
C GLY A 33 -27.93 -23.66 -46.69
N LEU A 34 -28.80 -24.25 -45.86
CA LEU A 34 -29.85 -25.21 -46.28
C LEU A 34 -30.91 -25.42 -45.19
N ARG A 35 -32.11 -25.75 -45.68
CA ARG A 35 -33.46 -25.56 -45.11
C ARG A 35 -33.96 -26.64 -44.15
N ALA A 36 -35.01 -26.22 -43.44
CA ALA A 36 -35.94 -26.90 -42.54
C ALA A 36 -36.74 -28.09 -43.11
N HIS A 37 -37.32 -28.91 -42.21
CA HIS A 37 -38.77 -29.23 -42.11
C HIS A 37 -39.12 -30.03 -40.82
N PRO A 38 -40.40 -30.22 -40.42
CA PRO A 38 -40.93 -29.85 -39.09
C PRO A 38 -41.49 -31.02 -38.24
N ALA A 39 -41.76 -30.79 -36.94
CA ALA A 39 -42.93 -31.37 -36.22
C ALA A 39 -43.10 -30.84 -34.77
N SER A 40 -44.32 -30.37 -34.49
CA SER A 40 -45.10 -30.37 -33.22
C SER A 40 -44.75 -29.44 -32.04
N PRO A 41 -45.76 -28.72 -31.47
CA PRO A 41 -45.58 -27.77 -30.36
C PRO A 41 -45.83 -28.40 -28.98
N PRO A 42 -45.07 -28.01 -27.94
CA PRO A 42 -45.43 -28.22 -26.53
C PRO A 42 -46.13 -26.97 -25.90
N PRO A 43 -46.83 -27.14 -24.76
CA PRO A 43 -47.88 -26.23 -24.26
C PRO A 43 -47.36 -24.89 -23.70
N PRO A 44 -48.25 -23.89 -23.47
CA PRO A 44 -47.82 -22.54 -23.09
C PRO A 44 -47.18 -22.53 -21.70
N PRO A 45 -46.04 -21.84 -21.51
CA PRO A 45 -45.53 -21.60 -20.17
C PRO A 45 -46.40 -20.55 -19.46
N SER A 46 -46.86 -20.95 -18.28
CA SER A 46 -47.52 -20.14 -17.28
C SER A 46 -46.77 -18.84 -17.01
N ASN A 47 -47.55 -17.79 -16.89
CA ASN A 47 -47.15 -16.46 -16.45
C ASN A 47 -46.50 -16.53 -15.06
N THR A 48 -45.20 -16.26 -14.99
CA THR A 48 -44.52 -15.82 -13.77
C THR A 48 -43.61 -14.66 -14.15
N GLN A 49 -44.14 -13.43 -14.08
CA GLN A 49 -43.29 -12.26 -13.94
C GLN A 49 -42.62 -12.32 -12.56
N PRO A 50 -41.28 -12.37 -12.45
CA PRO A 50 -40.65 -11.95 -11.21
C PRO A 50 -40.75 -10.42 -11.13
N SER A 51 -41.55 -10.00 -10.16
CA SER A 51 -41.61 -8.65 -9.61
C SER A 51 -40.20 -8.10 -9.33
N SER A 52 -39.99 -6.84 -9.71
CA SER A 52 -39.05 -5.89 -9.09
C SER A 52 -37.75 -6.50 -8.55
N LYS A 53 -36.74 -6.54 -9.42
CA LYS A 53 -35.34 -6.71 -9.00
C LYS A 53 -34.95 -5.54 -8.09
N ASP A 54 -35.01 -5.76 -6.78
CA ASP A 54 -34.06 -5.12 -5.87
C ASP A 54 -32.69 -5.59 -6.33
N GLN A 55 -32.05 -4.75 -7.14
CA GLN A 55 -30.72 -5.00 -7.65
C GLN A 55 -29.77 -4.77 -6.48
N GLU A 56 -29.59 -5.81 -5.64
CA GLU A 56 -28.54 -5.83 -4.62
C GLU A 56 -27.22 -5.51 -5.31
N VAL A 57 -26.76 -4.28 -5.13
CA VAL A 57 -25.47 -3.84 -5.65
C VAL A 57 -24.42 -4.51 -4.80
N GLN A 58 -23.92 -5.66 -5.25
CA GLN A 58 -22.80 -6.33 -4.62
C GLN A 58 -21.57 -5.42 -4.70
N VAL A 59 -21.20 -4.85 -3.56
CA VAL A 59 -20.02 -3.97 -3.46
C VAL A 59 -18.77 -4.84 -3.29
N ASP A 60 -17.90 -4.81 -4.29
CA ASP A 60 -16.59 -5.47 -4.22
C ASP A 60 -15.59 -4.54 -3.51
N VAL A 61 -15.39 -4.77 -2.22
CA VAL A 61 -14.48 -4.00 -1.36
C VAL A 61 -13.06 -3.97 -1.93
N GLN A 62 -12.57 -5.10 -2.44
CA GLN A 62 -11.22 -5.19 -2.98
C GLN A 62 -11.04 -4.33 -4.24
N LYS A 63 -12.07 -4.26 -5.09
CA LYS A 63 -12.09 -3.32 -6.22
C LYS A 63 -12.08 -1.86 -5.77
N LEU A 64 -12.84 -1.50 -4.73
CA LEU A 64 -12.84 -0.13 -4.19
C LEU A 64 -11.45 0.27 -3.67
N ILE A 65 -10.83 -0.60 -2.85
CA ILE A 65 -9.48 -0.39 -2.32
C ILE A 65 -8.46 -0.26 -3.47
N THR A 66 -8.51 -1.17 -4.45
CA THR A 66 -7.59 -1.15 -5.60
C THR A 66 -7.75 0.13 -6.43
N HIS A 67 -8.99 0.59 -6.62
CA HIS A 67 -9.26 1.82 -7.36
C HIS A 67 -8.74 3.05 -6.60
N ALA A 68 -8.98 3.13 -5.29
CA ALA A 68 -8.47 4.19 -4.44
C ALA A 68 -6.93 4.29 -4.49
N ARG A 69 -6.24 3.15 -4.40
CA ARG A 69 -4.77 3.07 -4.55
C ARG A 69 -4.30 3.57 -5.91
N SER A 70 -5.00 3.20 -6.99
CA SER A 70 -4.67 3.66 -8.34
C SER A 70 -4.79 5.18 -8.47
N ILE A 71 -5.80 5.77 -7.83
CA ILE A 71 -5.98 7.23 -7.79
C ILE A 71 -4.81 7.90 -7.08
N LEU A 72 -4.42 7.41 -5.89
CA LEU A 72 -3.28 7.96 -5.14
C LEU A 72 -1.97 7.89 -5.92
N LYS A 73 -1.68 6.76 -6.58
CA LYS A 73 -0.46 6.59 -7.39
C LYS A 73 -0.37 7.56 -8.56
N LYS A 74 -1.50 7.99 -9.13
CA LYS A 74 -1.52 8.94 -10.25
C LYS A 74 -1.20 10.37 -9.82
N GLY A 75 -1.31 10.71 -8.54
CA GLY A 75 -0.73 11.93 -7.96
C GLY A 75 -1.31 13.27 -8.45
N LEU A 76 -2.58 13.31 -8.89
CA LEU A 76 -3.19 14.47 -9.57
C LEU A 76 -4.14 15.31 -8.69
N GLY A 77 -3.85 15.48 -7.40
CA GLY A 77 -4.77 16.20 -6.49
C GLY A 77 -6.14 15.53 -6.34
N MET A 78 -6.20 14.23 -6.64
CA MET A 78 -7.42 13.42 -6.58
C MET A 78 -7.58 12.70 -5.23
N THR A 79 -6.86 13.14 -4.19
CA THR A 79 -6.86 12.52 -2.86
C THR A 79 -8.28 12.43 -2.28
N GLN A 80 -9.07 13.50 -2.43
CA GLN A 80 -10.49 13.51 -2.03
C GLN A 80 -11.34 12.43 -2.72
N TYR A 81 -11.00 12.00 -3.94
CA TYR A 81 -11.69 10.89 -4.59
C TYR A 81 -11.27 9.56 -3.96
N ALA A 82 -9.97 9.36 -3.70
CA ALA A 82 -9.48 8.16 -3.03
C ALA A 82 -10.11 7.99 -1.63
N VAL A 83 -10.24 9.07 -0.86
CA VAL A 83 -10.94 9.09 0.44
C VAL A 83 -12.36 8.53 0.30
N LYS A 84 -13.15 9.01 -0.67
CA LYS A 84 -14.52 8.51 -0.89
C LYS A 84 -14.58 7.02 -1.19
N PHE A 85 -13.60 6.47 -1.91
CA PHE A 85 -13.52 5.03 -2.18
C PHE A 85 -13.18 4.23 -0.92
N TYR A 86 -12.24 4.71 -0.10
CA TYR A 86 -11.91 4.07 1.17
C TYR A 86 -13.06 4.14 2.19
N GLU A 87 -13.73 5.29 2.32
CA GLU A 87 -14.91 5.42 3.18
C GLU A 87 -16.06 4.52 2.73
N LYS A 88 -16.28 4.40 1.41
CA LYS A 88 -17.28 3.47 0.87
C LYS A 88 -16.91 2.02 1.15
N ALA A 89 -15.62 1.68 1.07
CA ALA A 89 -15.12 0.35 1.42
C ALA A 89 -15.32 0.05 2.92
N LEU A 90 -14.99 1.00 3.80
CA LEU A 90 -15.23 0.86 5.24
C LEU A 90 -16.71 0.63 5.56
N LYS A 91 -17.61 1.45 5.02
CA LYS A 91 -19.06 1.28 5.25
C LYS A 91 -19.56 -0.08 4.79
N ALA A 92 -19.03 -0.60 3.69
CA ALA A 92 -19.37 -1.94 3.22
C ALA A 92 -18.82 -3.05 4.14
N LEU A 93 -17.62 -2.86 4.71
CA LEU A 93 -17.04 -3.78 5.69
C LEU A 93 -17.82 -3.77 7.02
N GLU A 94 -18.16 -2.58 7.54
CA GLU A 94 -18.95 -2.40 8.76
C GLU A 94 -20.34 -3.04 8.63
N ALA A 95 -20.94 -3.03 7.43
CA ALA A 95 -22.23 -3.66 7.19
C ALA A 95 -22.19 -5.19 7.28
N VAL A 96 -21.06 -5.83 6.94
CA VAL A 96 -20.91 -7.29 6.95
C VAL A 96 -20.22 -7.83 8.21
N GLU A 97 -19.59 -6.96 9.01
CA GLU A 97 -18.87 -7.33 10.22
C GLU A 97 -19.72 -8.13 11.23
N PRO A 98 -20.98 -7.76 11.55
CA PRO A 98 -21.79 -8.52 12.49
C PRO A 98 -22.10 -9.96 12.04
N GLU A 99 -22.20 -10.18 10.73
CA GLU A 99 -22.47 -11.50 10.15
C GLU A 99 -21.21 -12.38 10.22
N PHE A 100 -20.04 -11.78 10.00
CA PHE A 100 -18.76 -12.47 10.11
C PHE A 100 -18.43 -12.85 11.55
N GLU A 101 -18.71 -12.00 12.54
CA GLU A 101 -18.46 -12.33 13.95
C GLU A 101 -19.21 -13.59 14.43
N GLN A 102 -20.36 -13.91 13.83
CA GLN A 102 -21.19 -15.03 14.26
C GLN A 102 -20.90 -16.34 13.53
N GLN A 103 -20.36 -16.28 12.30
CA GLN A 103 -20.34 -17.43 11.38
C GLN A 103 -18.99 -17.68 10.69
N SER A 104 -18.00 -16.82 10.91
CA SER A 104 -16.71 -16.87 10.20
C SER A 104 -15.71 -17.81 10.85
N THR A 105 -14.87 -18.43 10.02
CA THR A 105 -13.62 -19.03 10.49
C THR A 105 -12.62 -17.96 10.96
N ALA A 106 -11.61 -18.35 11.75
CA ALA A 106 -10.55 -17.44 12.19
C ALA A 106 -9.79 -16.81 11.00
N GLN A 107 -9.59 -17.58 9.92
CA GLN A 107 -8.92 -17.11 8.72
C GLN A 107 -9.72 -16.01 8.00
N GLU A 108 -11.02 -16.23 7.84
CA GLU A 108 -11.94 -15.26 7.21
C GLU A 108 -12.09 -13.99 8.06
N SER A 109 -12.11 -14.12 9.39
CA SER A 109 -12.11 -12.98 10.32
C SER A 109 -10.83 -12.16 10.18
N ASN A 110 -9.67 -12.82 10.11
CA ASN A 110 -8.40 -12.13 9.89
C ASN A 110 -8.34 -11.43 8.53
N ALA A 111 -8.90 -12.02 7.47
CA ALA A 111 -8.97 -11.38 6.15
C ALA A 111 -9.88 -10.13 6.15
N LEU A 112 -11.01 -10.18 6.87
CA LEU A 112 -11.88 -9.03 7.05
C LEU A 112 -11.15 -7.91 7.81
N ARG A 113 -10.52 -8.24 8.95
CA ARG A 113 -9.74 -7.29 9.76
C ARG A 113 -8.57 -6.68 8.98
N TYR A 114 -7.88 -7.47 8.15
CA TYR A 114 -6.85 -6.95 7.26
C TYR A 114 -7.41 -5.99 6.19
N SER A 115 -8.64 -6.22 5.73
CA SER A 115 -9.33 -5.31 4.78
C SER A 115 -9.67 -3.97 5.44
N PHE A 116 -10.10 -3.97 6.71
CA PHE A 116 -10.22 -2.75 7.51
C PHE A 116 -8.88 -2.02 7.64
N ALA A 117 -7.81 -2.74 7.96
CA ALA A 117 -6.48 -2.16 8.06
C ALA A 117 -6.02 -1.51 6.74
N CYS A 118 -6.27 -2.15 5.60
CA CYS A 118 -5.98 -1.55 4.28
C CYS A 118 -6.75 -0.24 4.04
N CYS A 119 -8.00 -0.14 4.52
CA CYS A 119 -8.78 1.07 4.36
C CYS A 119 -8.27 2.20 5.27
N TYR A 120 -8.01 1.92 6.54
CA TYR A 120 -7.43 2.91 7.46
C TYR A 120 -6.04 3.37 7.03
N SER A 121 -5.21 2.45 6.53
CA SER A 121 -3.93 2.78 5.92
C SER A 121 -4.08 3.71 4.72
N GLY A 122 -5.02 3.40 3.83
CA GLY A 122 -5.37 4.25 2.69
C GLY A 122 -5.79 5.67 3.08
N LEU A 123 -6.64 5.80 4.09
CA LEU A 123 -7.07 7.10 4.62
C LEU A 123 -5.93 7.86 5.29
N ALA A 124 -5.09 7.19 6.08
CA ALA A 124 -3.89 7.79 6.65
C ALA A 124 -2.93 8.31 5.57
N ASN A 125 -2.74 7.55 4.48
CA ASN A 125 -1.94 7.97 3.34
C ASN A 125 -2.55 9.18 2.60
N CYS A 126 -3.88 9.23 2.47
CA CYS A 126 -4.56 10.42 1.96
C CYS A 126 -4.25 11.65 2.82
N ALA A 127 -4.36 11.51 4.14
CA ALA A 127 -4.08 12.58 5.10
C ALA A 127 -2.61 13.04 5.03
N ILE A 128 -1.65 12.13 4.90
CA ILE A 128 -0.22 12.46 4.67
C ILE A 128 -0.01 13.30 3.41
N VAL A 129 -0.70 12.96 2.31
CA VAL A 129 -0.60 13.70 1.05
C VAL A 129 -1.17 15.11 1.19
N GLU A 130 -2.26 15.27 1.95
CA GLU A 130 -2.92 16.55 2.19
C GLU A 130 -2.22 17.41 3.25
N GLY A 131 -1.37 16.81 4.09
CA GLY A 131 -0.73 17.47 5.21
C GLY A 131 -1.56 17.50 6.49
N ASP A 132 -2.59 16.67 6.59
CA ASP A 132 -3.49 16.58 7.75
C ASP A 132 -2.98 15.53 8.75
N MET A 133 -1.93 15.90 9.49
CA MET A 133 -1.34 15.02 10.50
C MET A 133 -2.31 14.60 11.63
N PRO A 134 -3.24 15.45 12.12
CA PRO A 134 -4.26 15.02 13.08
C PRO A 134 -5.13 13.87 12.57
N THR A 135 -5.67 13.96 11.35
CA THR A 135 -6.46 12.88 10.75
C THR A 135 -5.60 11.64 10.48
N CYS A 136 -4.35 11.84 10.02
CA CYS A 136 -3.42 10.74 9.85
C CYS A 136 -3.19 9.97 11.17
N ALA A 137 -2.89 10.70 12.25
CA ALA A 137 -2.65 10.14 13.57
C ALA A 137 -3.88 9.37 14.09
N GLN A 138 -5.09 9.87 13.85
CA GLN A 138 -6.32 9.17 14.22
C GLN A 138 -6.43 7.81 13.53
N HIS A 139 -6.17 7.74 12.22
CA HIS A 139 -6.23 6.48 11.46
C HIS A 139 -5.08 5.53 11.84
N VAL A 140 -3.87 6.04 12.07
CA VAL A 140 -2.73 5.25 12.53
C VAL A 140 -2.96 4.70 13.95
N ALA A 141 -3.60 5.46 14.83
CA ALA A 141 -3.99 4.98 16.16
C ALA A 141 -4.95 3.79 16.03
N LYS A 142 -5.99 3.89 15.19
CA LYS A 142 -6.89 2.75 14.91
C LYS A 142 -6.14 1.52 14.39
N LEU A 143 -5.20 1.70 13.46
CA LEU A 143 -4.36 0.60 12.96
C LEU A 143 -3.61 -0.12 14.08
N ARG A 144 -2.98 0.65 14.99
CA ARG A 144 -2.20 0.11 16.11
C ARG A 144 -3.09 -0.54 17.17
N GLU A 145 -4.20 0.09 17.51
CA GLU A 145 -5.05 -0.37 18.62
C GLU A 145 -5.92 -1.57 18.25
N GLN A 146 -6.44 -1.62 17.02
CA GLN A 146 -7.49 -2.59 16.66
C GLN A 146 -7.01 -3.66 15.68
N TYR A 147 -5.91 -3.42 14.96
CA TYR A 147 -5.51 -4.28 13.85
C TYR A 147 -4.04 -4.72 13.90
N GLN A 148 -3.26 -4.33 14.92
CA GLN A 148 -1.83 -4.62 14.98
C GLN A 148 -1.49 -6.11 14.89
N ASP A 149 -2.33 -6.97 15.46
CA ASP A 149 -2.15 -8.43 15.47
C ASP A 149 -2.35 -9.09 14.09
N VAL A 150 -3.04 -8.42 13.17
CA VAL A 150 -3.19 -8.89 11.78
C VAL A 150 -2.21 -8.21 10.81
N LEU A 151 -1.36 -7.30 11.29
CA LEU A 151 -0.34 -6.67 10.46
C LEU A 151 0.91 -7.52 10.42
N SER A 152 1.33 -7.88 9.21
CA SER A 152 2.66 -8.45 8.99
C SER A 152 3.66 -7.35 8.64
N PRO A 153 4.97 -7.55 8.91
CA PRO A 153 6.03 -6.69 8.39
C PRO A 153 5.92 -6.52 6.87
N GLU A 154 6.43 -5.42 6.35
CA GLU A 154 6.47 -5.12 4.92
C GLU A 154 5.09 -5.05 4.22
N THR A 155 4.00 -5.00 4.99
CA THR A 155 2.65 -4.75 4.46
C THR A 155 2.38 -3.26 4.32
N GLU A 156 1.43 -2.89 3.46
CA GLU A 156 1.05 -1.50 3.24
C GLU A 156 0.58 -0.78 4.53
N PRO A 157 -0.25 -1.38 5.40
CA PRO A 157 -0.56 -0.79 6.70
C PRO A 157 0.66 -0.58 7.60
N ALA A 158 1.60 -1.55 7.64
CA ALA A 158 2.84 -1.39 8.39
C ALA A 158 3.71 -0.26 7.83
N GLN A 159 3.78 -0.12 6.50
CA GLN A 159 4.50 0.96 5.83
C GLN A 159 3.93 2.32 6.23
N THR A 160 2.60 2.46 6.25
CA THR A 160 1.94 3.72 6.64
C THR A 160 2.19 4.09 8.09
N ILE A 161 2.18 3.11 9.01
CA ILE A 161 2.52 3.34 10.41
C ILE A 161 3.96 3.86 10.54
N ALA A 162 4.91 3.24 9.84
CA ALA A 162 6.31 3.65 9.84
C ALA A 162 6.51 5.03 9.19
N MET A 163 5.82 5.29 8.07
CA MET A 163 5.85 6.59 7.39
C MET A 163 5.37 7.72 8.31
N HIS A 164 4.23 7.52 8.98
CA HIS A 164 3.71 8.48 9.96
C HIS A 164 4.71 8.71 11.12
N ALA A 165 5.33 7.64 11.64
CA ALA A 165 6.32 7.75 12.70
C ALA A 165 7.56 8.54 12.24
N MET A 166 8.05 8.29 11.02
CA MET A 166 9.18 9.04 10.45
C MET A 166 8.83 10.53 10.26
N LEU A 167 7.68 10.83 9.65
CA LEU A 167 7.21 12.21 9.45
C LEU A 167 7.08 12.97 10.78
N SER A 168 6.47 12.33 11.77
CA SER A 168 6.32 12.88 13.13
C SER A 168 7.67 13.12 13.79
N ALA A 169 8.62 12.19 13.64
CA ALA A 169 9.96 12.32 14.21
C ALA A 169 10.73 13.52 13.63
N VAL A 170 10.61 13.77 12.33
CA VAL A 170 11.36 14.86 11.67
C VAL A 170 10.60 16.19 11.62
N GLY A 171 9.38 16.23 12.17
CA GLY A 171 8.54 17.43 12.22
C GLY A 171 8.05 17.88 10.83
N LEU A 172 7.68 16.93 9.97
CA LEU A 172 7.11 17.22 8.65
C LEU A 172 5.66 16.76 8.59
N ASP A 173 4.79 17.64 8.08
CA ASP A 173 3.36 17.34 8.01
C ASP A 173 2.98 16.56 6.75
N ARG A 174 3.88 16.47 5.77
CA ARG A 174 3.66 15.77 4.50
C ARG A 174 4.97 15.24 3.92
N LEU A 175 4.85 14.25 3.05
CA LEU A 175 5.98 13.80 2.24
C LEU A 175 6.54 14.95 1.38
N PRO A 176 7.87 15.02 1.20
CA PRO A 176 8.48 16.01 0.32
C PRO A 176 7.90 15.90 -1.09
N GLN A 177 7.42 17.02 -1.63
CA GLN A 177 6.95 17.10 -3.02
C GLN A 177 8.12 17.10 -4.02
N GLU A 178 9.34 17.20 -3.52
CA GLU A 178 10.58 17.12 -4.28
C GLU A 178 10.71 15.71 -4.87
N LYS A 179 10.24 15.51 -6.10
CA LYS A 179 10.21 14.19 -6.76
C LYS A 179 11.59 13.64 -7.18
N ARG A 180 12.70 14.18 -6.69
CA ARG A 180 14.03 13.78 -7.16
C ARG A 180 15.00 13.64 -6.00
N ILE A 181 15.18 12.39 -5.58
CA ILE A 181 16.31 11.92 -4.76
C ILE A 181 17.63 12.56 -5.21
N ASP A 182 17.86 12.66 -6.53
CA ASP A 182 19.10 13.24 -7.08
C ASP A 182 19.28 14.73 -6.75
N GLN A 183 18.20 15.50 -6.66
CA GLN A 183 18.28 16.91 -6.27
C GLN A 183 18.67 17.05 -4.80
N LEU A 184 18.06 16.27 -3.91
CA LEU A 184 18.42 16.27 -2.50
C LEU A 184 19.86 15.80 -2.27
N ARG A 185 20.30 14.80 -3.04
CA ARG A 185 21.71 14.36 -3.05
C ARG A 185 22.65 15.46 -3.51
N GLU A 186 22.29 16.25 -4.50
CA GLU A 186 23.10 17.39 -4.93
C GLU A 186 23.17 18.48 -3.86
N VAL A 187 22.04 18.81 -3.21
CA VAL A 187 22.03 19.75 -2.08
C VAL A 187 22.96 19.26 -0.96
N LEU A 188 22.92 17.95 -0.64
CA LEU A 188 23.79 17.35 0.37
C LEU A 188 25.26 17.24 -0.06
N ARG A 189 25.59 17.27 -1.36
CA ARG A 189 26.98 17.40 -1.82
C ARG A 189 27.55 18.78 -1.47
N GLY A 190 26.74 19.83 -1.58
CA GLY A 190 27.11 21.19 -1.17
C GLY A 190 27.06 21.42 0.33
N ASN A 191 26.11 20.77 1.03
CA ASN A 191 25.94 20.87 2.48
C ASN A 191 25.69 19.50 3.13
N PRO A 192 26.75 18.73 3.43
CA PRO A 192 26.61 17.36 3.93
C PRO A 192 26.10 17.28 5.39
N LYS A 193 26.04 18.39 6.13
CA LYS A 193 25.60 18.41 7.54
C LYS A 193 24.24 19.09 7.70
N ASP A 194 23.38 18.98 6.69
CA ASP A 194 22.02 19.52 6.73
C ASP A 194 20.99 18.43 7.12
N PRO A 195 20.61 18.33 8.41
CA PRO A 195 19.69 17.29 8.87
C PRO A 195 18.29 17.37 8.22
N PRO A 196 17.64 18.54 8.05
CA PRO A 196 16.38 18.65 7.31
C PRO A 196 16.41 18.03 5.91
N THR A 197 17.41 18.38 5.09
CA THR A 197 17.51 17.84 3.72
C THR A 197 17.77 16.33 3.73
N ARG A 198 18.60 15.86 4.67
CA ARG A 198 18.86 14.43 4.86
C ARG A 198 17.62 13.66 5.29
N ALA A 199 16.80 14.22 6.17
CA ALA A 199 15.53 13.64 6.60
C ALA A 199 14.52 13.54 5.45
N ARG A 200 14.41 14.59 4.62
CA ARG A 200 13.58 14.54 3.40
C ARG A 200 14.04 13.44 2.45
N LEU A 201 15.35 13.28 2.28
CA LEU A 201 15.92 12.22 1.45
C LEU A 201 15.58 10.83 2.02
N ALA A 202 15.73 10.61 3.33
CA ALA A 202 15.39 9.35 3.97
C ALA A 202 13.90 8.99 3.79
N LEU A 203 12.99 9.96 3.98
CA LEU A 203 11.55 9.76 3.76
C LEU A 203 11.21 9.36 2.32
N LEU A 204 11.83 10.00 1.32
CA LEU A 204 11.61 9.63 -0.08
C LEU A 204 12.17 8.25 -0.40
N LEU A 205 13.35 7.90 0.13
CA LEU A 205 13.93 6.57 -0.02
C LEU A 205 13.03 5.50 0.60
N PHE A 206 12.45 5.76 1.77
CA PHE A 206 11.47 4.86 2.39
C PHE A 206 10.21 4.71 1.55
N ALA A 207 9.67 5.82 1.02
CA ALA A 207 8.49 5.80 0.14
C ALA A 207 8.73 5.01 -1.17
N GLU A 208 9.96 5.04 -1.69
CA GLU A 208 10.38 4.25 -2.87
C GLU A 208 10.86 2.83 -2.54
N ALA A 209 10.68 2.36 -1.29
CA ALA A 209 11.14 1.06 -0.81
C ALA A 209 12.68 0.83 -0.94
N ARG A 210 13.47 1.89 -0.97
CA ARG A 210 14.94 1.87 -0.95
C ARG A 210 15.44 1.84 0.50
N LEU A 211 15.14 0.75 1.20
CA LEU A 211 15.25 0.66 2.66
C LEU A 211 16.70 0.75 3.18
N GLU A 212 17.66 0.16 2.48
CA GLU A 212 19.08 0.22 2.87
C GLU A 212 19.64 1.65 2.77
N ASP A 213 19.32 2.36 1.68
CA ASP A 213 19.66 3.77 1.51
C ASP A 213 18.96 4.63 2.58
N CYS A 214 17.68 4.37 2.85
CA CYS A 214 16.91 5.06 3.89
C CYS A 214 17.58 4.93 5.26
N LEU A 215 17.87 3.69 5.69
CA LEU A 215 18.53 3.41 6.97
C LEU A 215 19.89 4.11 7.05
N THR A 216 20.66 4.07 5.95
CA THR A 216 21.94 4.77 5.85
C THR A 216 21.80 6.27 6.14
N GLU A 217 20.78 6.92 5.57
CA GLU A 217 20.54 8.34 5.79
C GLU A 217 20.05 8.64 7.22
N CYS A 218 19.15 7.81 7.78
CA CYS A 218 18.68 7.93 9.16
C CYS A 218 19.84 7.78 10.18
N ILE A 219 20.72 6.80 10.00
CA ILE A 219 21.90 6.58 10.85
C ILE A 219 22.85 7.78 10.78
N LYS A 220 23.05 8.37 9.59
CA LYS A 220 23.88 9.58 9.46
C LYS A 220 23.27 10.76 10.22
N ILE A 221 21.94 10.92 10.22
CA ILE A 221 21.28 11.93 11.08
C ILE A 221 21.56 11.62 12.55
N ALA A 222 21.31 10.39 12.99
CA ALA A 222 21.49 9.97 14.38
C ALA A 222 22.92 10.20 14.91
N ARG A 223 23.93 9.96 14.07
CA ARG A 223 25.34 10.11 14.46
C ARG A 223 25.84 11.55 14.42
N VAL A 224 25.49 12.30 13.37
CA VAL A 224 26.03 13.65 13.17
C VAL A 224 25.22 14.69 13.96
N HIS A 225 23.93 14.42 14.18
CA HIS A 225 22.99 15.32 14.84
C HIS A 225 22.08 14.56 15.84
N PRO A 226 22.64 13.94 16.89
CA PRO A 226 21.88 13.11 17.84
C PRO A 226 20.72 13.86 18.51
N GLU A 227 20.90 15.16 18.77
CA GLU A 227 19.89 15.99 19.44
C GLU A 227 18.88 16.65 18.49
N TRP A 228 19.08 16.55 17.17
CA TRP A 228 18.19 17.22 16.22
C TRP A 228 16.79 16.59 16.27
N GLN A 229 15.77 17.43 16.45
CA GLN A 229 14.37 17.03 16.59
C GLN A 229 14.17 15.94 17.66
N ALA A 230 14.85 16.08 18.82
CA ALA A 230 14.78 15.16 19.95
C ALA A 230 15.09 13.70 19.54
N GLY A 231 16.20 13.48 18.83
CA GLY A 231 16.62 12.14 18.41
C GLY A 231 15.92 11.62 17.16
N ALA A 232 15.51 12.49 16.24
CA ALA A 232 14.73 12.09 15.06
C ALA A 232 15.44 11.02 14.21
N GLY A 233 16.77 11.08 14.09
CA GLY A 233 17.54 10.08 13.37
C GLY A 233 17.30 8.65 13.90
N MET A 234 17.41 8.46 15.22
CA MET A 234 17.17 7.14 15.83
C MET A 234 15.70 6.73 15.77
N LYS A 235 14.77 7.66 16.02
CA LYS A 235 13.33 7.39 15.87
C LYS A 235 12.96 6.92 14.45
N CYS A 236 13.59 7.50 13.42
CA CYS A 236 13.41 7.05 12.05
C CYS A 236 14.04 5.67 11.80
N VAL A 237 15.19 5.36 12.41
CA VAL A 237 15.76 4.00 12.34
C VAL A 237 14.78 3.00 12.96
N ASP A 238 14.31 3.25 14.17
CA ASP A 238 13.38 2.36 14.89
C ASP A 238 12.11 2.11 14.06
N ALA A 239 11.51 3.17 13.50
CA ALA A 239 10.34 3.05 12.64
C ALA A 239 10.56 2.14 11.43
N VAL A 240 11.72 2.21 10.78
CA VAL A 240 12.06 1.35 9.63
C VAL A 240 12.36 -0.08 10.07
N LEU A 241 13.00 -0.28 11.24
CA LEU A 241 13.26 -1.60 11.79
C LEU A 241 11.97 -2.32 12.21
N ASP A 242 11.01 -1.58 12.78
CA ASP A 242 9.68 -2.11 13.12
C ASP A 242 8.91 -2.52 11.87
N TYR A 243 8.98 -1.71 10.80
CA TYR A 243 8.39 -2.04 9.50
C TYR A 243 8.97 -3.31 8.88
N LEU A 244 10.29 -3.48 8.96
CA LEU A 244 11.01 -4.66 8.46
C LEU A 244 10.76 -5.91 9.29
N GLY A 245 10.50 -5.76 10.59
CA GLY A 245 10.38 -6.86 11.53
C GLY A 245 11.74 -7.35 12.07
N GLN A 246 11.67 -8.30 13.01
CA GLN A 246 12.86 -8.75 13.75
C GLN A 246 13.80 -9.62 12.91
N ASP A 247 13.22 -10.47 12.07
CA ASP A 247 13.94 -11.51 11.31
C ASP A 247 14.52 -11.01 9.98
N HIS A 248 14.21 -9.77 9.58
CA HIS A 248 14.67 -9.22 8.32
C HIS A 248 16.19 -8.96 8.34
N ILE A 249 16.90 -9.38 7.29
CA ILE A 249 18.36 -9.30 7.23
C ILE A 249 18.91 -7.88 7.40
N LEU A 250 18.25 -6.87 6.82
CA LEU A 250 18.63 -5.47 7.01
C LEU A 250 18.41 -5.02 8.46
N ALA A 251 17.39 -5.53 9.13
CA ALA A 251 17.09 -5.15 10.50
C ALA A 251 18.15 -5.73 11.45
N ILE A 252 18.51 -7.00 11.27
CA ILE A 252 19.59 -7.66 12.03
C ILE A 252 20.91 -6.91 11.84
N ARG A 253 21.32 -6.67 10.59
CA ARG A 253 22.58 -5.97 10.27
C ARG A 253 22.63 -4.56 10.84
N THR A 254 21.51 -3.84 10.77
CA THR A 254 21.42 -2.47 11.30
C THR A 254 21.56 -2.44 12.81
N ARG A 255 20.90 -3.36 13.54
CA ARG A 255 21.04 -3.45 15.00
C ARG A 255 22.48 -3.78 15.40
N GLN A 256 23.11 -4.75 14.72
CA GLN A 256 24.53 -5.08 14.93
C GLN A 256 25.45 -3.89 14.67
N LEU A 257 25.18 -3.12 13.60
CA LEU A 257 25.93 -1.90 13.30
C LEU A 257 25.78 -0.88 14.43
N LEU A 258 24.55 -0.60 14.88
CA LEU A 258 24.30 0.34 15.98
C LEU A 258 24.98 -0.08 17.29
N GLU A 259 24.94 -1.38 17.62
CA GLU A 259 25.66 -1.94 18.78
C GLU A 259 27.17 -1.70 18.66
N SER A 260 27.77 -2.01 17.50
CA SER A 260 29.20 -1.79 17.26
C SER A 260 29.60 -0.32 17.36
N LEU A 261 28.72 0.58 16.95
CA LEU A 261 28.95 2.02 17.03
C LEU A 261 28.84 2.56 18.46
N SER A 262 28.01 1.94 19.31
CA SER A 262 27.89 2.29 20.73
C SER A 262 29.08 1.84 21.58
N GLN A 263 29.78 0.80 21.13
CA GLN A 263 30.96 0.22 21.83
C GLN A 263 32.28 0.85 21.38
N ALA A 264 32.29 1.65 20.32
CA ALA A 264 33.48 2.35 19.88
C ALA A 264 33.85 3.45 20.89
N PRO A 265 35.08 3.48 21.42
CA PRO A 265 35.50 4.57 22.30
C PRO A 265 35.46 5.89 21.53
N ASP A 266 34.97 6.94 22.19
CA ASP A 266 34.99 8.30 21.63
C ASP A 266 36.43 8.66 21.19
N PRO A 267 36.61 9.18 19.96
CA PRO A 267 37.93 9.56 19.45
C PRO A 267 38.55 10.76 20.18
#